data_AF-A0A7C5XNX7-F1
#
_entry.id   AF-A0A7C5XNX7-F1
#
_cell.length_a   1.000
_cell.length_b   1.000
_cell.length_c   1.000
_cell.angle_alpha   90.00
_cell.angle_beta   90.00
_cell.angle_gamma   90.00
#
_symmetry.space_group_name_H-M   'P 1'
#
loop_
_entity.id
_entity.type
_entity.pdbx_description
1 polymer ?
#
loop_
_entity_poly.entity_id
_entity_poly.type
_entity_poly.pdbx_seq_one_letter_code
_entity_poly.pdbx_strand_id
1 'polypeptide(L)'
;MRVEIFTHRNCVECNLLMEWLEEKGYLHKVKLIDTELYPFLAFERGVISTPSVFVNGKLLFAGVIDYDELERLFKGENVVLEVSKDELVAKFMEGIVNSFAATAYLYVNKDFEAILSQKDFVYAVTGLALSPNAEDLYNYLRNYTLKTKDELFEKWKDRMKRVIATNFVRELYWLYGDKVPIEKAKSLYPLEVLYHWVQVRGGAVGRVGLRIHRLTETDVLERVKEVYDYLMENYDVLWEKVIKEQREIEAKEWKVRREIEV
;
A
#
# COMPACT_ATOMS: atom_id res chain seq x y z
N MET A 1 -12.26 0.89 24.30
CA MET A 1 -12.02 0.93 22.83
C MET A 1 -11.00 -0.13 22.50
N ARG A 2 -11.26 -0.99 21.51
CA ARG A 2 -10.28 -1.99 21.04
C ARG A 2 -9.64 -1.46 19.77
N VAL A 3 -8.33 -1.28 19.77
CA VAL A 3 -7.55 -0.86 18.60
C VAL A 3 -6.64 -2.00 18.18
N GLU A 4 -6.74 -2.45 16.93
CA GLU A 4 -5.85 -3.44 16.34
C GLU A 4 -5.10 -2.77 15.18
N ILE A 5 -3.78 -2.95 15.11
CA ILE A 5 -2.95 -2.34 14.08
C ILE A 5 -2.16 -3.44 13.39
N PHE A 6 -2.45 -3.65 12.12
CA PHE A 6 -1.69 -4.55 11.25
C PHE A 6 -0.48 -3.80 10.72
N THR A 7 0.70 -4.31 11.02
CA THR A 7 1.99 -3.70 10.66
C THR A 7 2.86 -4.71 9.93
N HIS A 8 3.87 -4.22 9.20
CA HIS A 8 4.89 -5.05 8.59
C HIS A 8 6.26 -4.47 8.91
N ARG A 9 7.25 -5.33 9.22
CA ARG A 9 8.56 -4.86 9.69
C ARG A 9 9.28 -3.88 8.75
N ASN A 10 9.17 -4.11 7.45
CA ASN A 10 9.91 -3.34 6.44
C ASN A 10 9.09 -2.15 5.87
N CYS A 11 7.98 -1.81 6.51
CA CYS A 11 7.08 -0.73 6.07
C CYS A 11 7.43 0.58 6.80
N VAL A 12 7.81 1.62 6.05
CA VAL A 12 8.20 2.93 6.60
C VAL A 12 7.07 3.54 7.44
N GLU A 13 5.87 3.65 6.87
CA GLU A 13 4.70 4.22 7.56
C GLU A 13 4.35 3.45 8.85
N CYS A 14 4.57 2.14 8.85
CA CYS A 14 4.37 1.31 10.02
C CYS A 14 5.36 1.67 11.14
N ASN A 15 6.62 1.94 10.78
CA ASN A 15 7.63 2.38 11.75
C ASN A 15 7.31 3.78 12.28
N LEU A 16 6.89 4.73 11.42
CA LEU A 16 6.49 6.07 11.86
C LEU A 16 5.30 6.03 12.83
N LEU A 17 4.29 5.19 12.55
CA LEU A 17 3.15 5.00 13.45
C LEU A 17 3.58 4.42 14.79
N MET A 18 4.52 3.47 14.78
CA MET A 18 5.04 2.86 16.00
C MET A 18 5.79 3.87 16.87
N GLU A 19 6.62 4.75 16.26
CA GLU A 19 7.33 5.83 16.96
C GLU A 19 6.34 6.79 17.61
N TRP A 20 5.36 7.21 16.83
CA TRP A 20 4.32 8.09 17.31
C TRP A 20 3.51 7.48 18.47
N LEU A 21 3.18 6.18 18.40
CA LEU A 21 2.47 5.47 19.49
C LEU A 21 3.32 5.37 20.76
N GLU A 22 4.64 5.18 20.63
CA GLU A 22 5.56 5.12 21.76
C GLU A 22 5.70 6.50 22.42
N GLU A 23 5.99 7.53 21.62
CA GLU A 23 6.16 8.91 22.07
C GLU A 23 4.91 9.46 22.78
N LYS A 24 3.72 9.11 22.28
CA LYS A 24 2.43 9.50 22.86
C LYS A 24 1.98 8.59 24.01
N GLY A 25 2.69 7.50 24.28
CA GLY A 25 2.37 6.54 25.33
C GLY A 25 1.11 5.71 25.05
N TYR A 26 0.77 5.46 23.79
CA TYR A 26 -0.41 4.68 23.39
C TYR A 26 -0.13 3.21 23.07
N LEU A 27 1.13 2.77 23.04
CA LEU A 27 1.48 1.37 22.74
C LEU A 27 0.69 0.34 23.58
N HIS A 28 0.49 0.60 24.88
CA HIS A 28 -0.26 -0.30 25.77
C HIS A 28 -1.77 -0.38 25.48
N LYS A 29 -2.29 0.49 24.59
CA LYS A 29 -3.72 0.54 24.22
C LYS A 29 -4.03 -0.15 22.90
N VAL A 30 -3.02 -0.66 22.19
CA VAL A 30 -3.16 -1.23 20.86
C VAL A 30 -2.74 -2.70 20.83
N LYS A 31 -3.45 -3.52 20.07
CA LYS A 31 -2.98 -4.86 19.68
C LYS A 31 -2.25 -4.73 18.35
N LEU A 32 -0.93 -4.90 18.37
CA LEU A 32 -0.11 -4.93 17.16
C LEU A 32 -0.17 -6.33 16.55
N ILE A 33 -0.31 -6.41 15.22
CA ILE A 33 -0.39 -7.68 14.50
C ILE A 33 0.61 -7.61 13.34
N ASP A 34 1.67 -8.40 13.41
CA ASP A 34 2.67 -8.49 12.36
C ASP A 34 2.12 -9.32 11.19
N THR A 35 1.96 -8.69 10.03
CA THR A 35 1.44 -9.35 8.82
C THR A 35 2.43 -10.35 8.21
N GLU A 36 3.72 -10.28 8.55
CA GLU A 36 4.70 -11.31 8.19
C GLU A 36 4.43 -12.61 8.97
N LEU A 37 4.08 -12.50 10.24
CA LEU A 37 3.83 -13.65 11.12
C LEU A 37 2.40 -14.18 11.01
N TYR A 38 1.43 -13.30 10.76
CA TYR A 38 0.00 -13.63 10.70
C TYR A 38 -0.66 -13.21 9.38
N PRO A 39 -0.16 -13.66 8.21
CA PRO A 39 -0.66 -13.21 6.91
C PRO A 39 -2.12 -13.60 6.65
N PHE A 40 -2.55 -14.80 7.06
CA PHE A 40 -3.93 -15.24 6.85
C PHE A 40 -4.94 -14.46 7.67
N LEU A 41 -4.59 -14.05 8.89
CA LEU A 41 -5.42 -13.14 9.70
C LEU A 41 -5.54 -11.78 9.02
N ALA A 42 -4.46 -11.26 8.44
CA ALA A 42 -4.49 -10.02 7.68
C ALA A 42 -5.42 -10.12 6.46
N PHE A 43 -5.37 -11.24 5.72
CA PHE A 43 -6.27 -11.48 4.59
C PHE A 43 -7.74 -11.62 5.02
N GLU A 44 -8.02 -12.35 6.09
CA GLU A 44 -9.37 -12.49 6.65
C GLU A 44 -9.97 -11.13 7.04
N ARG A 45 -9.14 -10.23 7.58
CA ARG A 45 -9.53 -8.87 7.95
C ARG A 45 -9.54 -7.88 6.78
N GLY A 46 -9.25 -8.31 5.56
CA GLY A 46 -9.27 -7.44 4.36
C GLY A 46 -8.13 -6.43 4.30
N VAL A 47 -6.97 -6.72 4.90
CA VAL A 47 -5.80 -5.83 4.89
C VAL A 47 -5.14 -5.82 3.51
N ILE A 48 -5.28 -4.71 2.79
CA ILE A 48 -4.67 -4.48 1.45
C ILE A 48 -3.41 -3.61 1.54
N SER A 49 -3.26 -2.84 2.62
CA SER A 49 -2.12 -1.95 2.84
C SER A 49 -1.70 -1.98 4.31
N THR A 50 -0.44 -1.70 4.59
CA THR A 50 0.06 -1.53 5.96
C THR A 50 0.66 -0.13 6.12
N PRO A 51 0.52 0.51 7.29
CA PRO A 51 -0.27 0.04 8.44
C PRO A 51 -1.78 0.04 8.15
N SER A 52 -2.52 -0.85 8.80
CA SER A 52 -3.99 -0.82 8.79
C SER A 52 -4.52 -0.79 10.22
N VAL A 53 -5.29 0.25 10.54
CA VAL A 53 -5.78 0.51 11.90
C VAL A 53 -7.27 0.21 11.97
N PHE A 54 -7.61 -0.78 12.80
CA PHE A 54 -8.97 -1.17 13.10
C PHE A 54 -9.37 -0.66 14.48
N VAL A 55 -10.54 -0.03 14.57
CA VAL A 55 -11.12 0.39 15.85
C VAL A 55 -12.47 -0.30 16.02
N ASN A 56 -12.60 -1.07 17.10
CA ASN A 56 -13.76 -1.92 17.40
C ASN A 56 -14.16 -2.82 16.20
N GLY A 57 -13.16 -3.34 15.48
CA GLY A 57 -13.36 -4.22 14.32
C GLY A 57 -13.59 -3.53 12.99
N LYS A 58 -13.75 -2.20 12.94
CA LYS A 58 -13.90 -1.43 11.70
C LYS A 58 -12.55 -0.88 11.23
N LEU A 59 -12.19 -1.10 9.98
CA LEU A 59 -11.00 -0.48 9.37
C LEU A 59 -11.24 1.03 9.24
N LEU A 60 -10.40 1.83 9.88
CA LEU A 60 -10.50 3.30 9.84
C LEU A 60 -9.40 3.94 9.01
N PHE A 61 -8.20 3.37 9.01
CA PHE A 61 -7.05 3.90 8.28
C PHE A 61 -6.29 2.77 7.59
N ALA A 62 -5.78 3.02 6.38
CA ALA A 62 -4.97 2.07 5.62
C ALA A 62 -3.86 2.81 4.85
N GLY A 63 -2.61 2.40 5.04
CA GLY A 63 -1.44 3.11 4.50
C GLY A 63 -1.13 4.36 5.33
N VAL A 64 -1.43 5.54 4.80
CA VAL A 64 -1.14 6.81 5.47
C VAL A 64 -2.14 7.05 6.60
N ILE A 65 -1.64 7.41 7.78
CA ILE A 65 -2.43 7.64 8.99
C ILE A 65 -2.53 9.13 9.28
N ASP A 66 -3.73 9.61 9.56
CA ASP A 66 -3.93 10.92 10.17
C ASP A 66 -3.74 10.78 11.69
N TYR A 67 -2.60 11.25 12.18
CA TYR A 67 -2.23 11.14 13.60
C TYR A 67 -3.11 11.99 14.51
N ASP A 68 -3.64 13.12 14.02
CA ASP A 68 -4.52 13.98 14.81
C ASP A 68 -5.87 13.30 15.01
N GLU A 69 -6.44 12.71 13.95
CA GLU A 69 -7.67 11.92 14.04
C GLU A 69 -7.48 10.69 14.94
N LEU A 70 -6.37 9.97 14.78
CA LEU A 70 -6.06 8.82 15.62
C LEU A 70 -5.90 9.21 17.10
N GLU A 71 -5.25 10.35 17.39
CA GLU A 71 -5.11 10.85 18.77
C GLU A 71 -6.46 11.15 19.42
N ARG A 72 -7.37 11.79 18.68
CA ARG A 72 -8.72 12.10 19.14
C ARG A 72 -9.51 10.83 19.45
N LEU A 73 -9.36 9.77 18.64
CA LEU A 73 -9.94 8.46 18.93
C LEU A 73 -9.39 7.87 20.24
N PHE A 74 -8.08 7.97 20.50
CA PHE A 74 -7.49 7.53 21.77
C PHE A 74 -7.98 8.31 23.00
N LYS A 75 -8.35 9.57 22.81
CA LYS A 75 -8.98 10.41 23.84
C LYS A 75 -10.46 10.11 24.06
N GLY A 76 -11.05 9.24 23.25
CA GLY A 76 -12.47 8.87 23.33
C GLY A 76 -13.40 9.92 22.71
N GLU A 77 -12.87 10.82 21.87
CA GLU A 77 -13.68 11.80 21.17
C GLU A 77 -14.52 11.13 20.07
N ASN A 78 -15.73 11.66 19.84
CA ASN A 78 -16.52 11.28 18.68
C ASN A 78 -15.95 12.01 17.44
N VAL A 79 -15.09 11.32 16.69
CA VAL A 79 -14.47 11.87 15.48
C VAL A 79 -15.42 11.69 14.31
N VAL A 80 -15.90 12.81 13.80
CA VAL A 80 -16.73 12.89 12.60
C VAL A 80 -15.97 13.72 11.57
N LEU A 81 -15.74 13.14 10.39
CA LEU A 81 -14.98 13.79 9.33
C LEU A 81 -15.90 14.29 8.21
N GLU A 82 -15.84 15.60 7.96
CA GLU A 82 -16.38 16.18 6.74
C GLU A 82 -15.37 15.97 5.60
N VAL A 83 -15.74 15.15 4.63
CA VAL A 83 -14.89 14.83 3.49
C VAL A 83 -15.36 15.63 2.27
N SER A 84 -14.47 16.45 1.74
CA SER A 84 -14.72 17.21 0.51
C SER A 84 -14.80 16.30 -0.70
N LYS A 85 -15.83 16.47 -1.53
CA LYS A 85 -15.95 15.76 -2.82
C LYS A 85 -14.77 16.06 -3.75
N ASP A 86 -14.25 17.28 -3.70
CA ASP A 86 -13.17 17.74 -4.58
C ASP A 86 -11.85 17.03 -4.29
N GLU A 87 -11.62 16.63 -3.03
CA GLU A 87 -10.42 15.93 -2.60
C GLU A 87 -10.56 14.40 -2.60
N LEU A 88 -11.80 13.90 -2.65
CA LEU A 88 -12.10 12.49 -2.44
C LEU A 88 -11.41 11.57 -3.46
N VAL A 89 -11.41 11.98 -4.73
CA VAL A 89 -10.74 11.24 -5.81
C VAL A 89 -9.22 11.28 -5.63
N ALA A 90 -8.67 12.41 -5.19
CA ALA A 90 -7.24 12.53 -4.92
C ALA A 90 -6.84 11.61 -3.75
N LYS A 91 -7.56 11.65 -2.62
CA LYS A 91 -7.34 10.76 -1.47
C LYS A 91 -7.43 9.28 -1.86
N PHE A 92 -8.41 8.91 -2.68
CA PHE A 92 -8.54 7.54 -3.19
C PHE A 92 -7.31 7.11 -4.00
N MET A 93 -6.86 7.95 -4.94
CA MET A 93 -5.68 7.66 -5.76
C MET A 93 -4.39 7.65 -4.94
N GLU A 94 -4.23 8.55 -3.96
CA GLU A 94 -3.16 8.53 -2.96
C GLU A 94 -3.15 7.20 -2.19
N GLY A 95 -4.32 6.75 -1.73
CA GLY A 95 -4.49 5.45 -1.08
C GLY A 95 -4.03 4.28 -1.94
N ILE A 96 -4.36 4.29 -3.24
CA ILE A 96 -3.90 3.27 -4.19
C ILE A 96 -2.38 3.30 -4.31
N VAL A 97 -1.77 4.46 -4.56
CA VAL A 97 -0.31 4.57 -4.78
C VAL A 97 0.53 4.30 -3.54
N ASN A 98 -0.08 4.42 -2.34
CA ASN A 98 0.56 4.06 -1.08
C ASN A 98 0.41 2.57 -0.73
N SER A 99 -0.41 1.81 -1.48
CA SER A 99 -0.46 0.35 -1.42
C SER A 99 0.21 -0.24 -2.66
N PHE A 100 1.34 -0.92 -2.49
CA PHE A 100 2.01 -1.57 -3.62
C PHE A 100 1.10 -2.60 -4.32
N ALA A 101 0.34 -3.39 -3.55
CA ALA A 101 -0.59 -4.39 -4.10
C ALA A 101 -1.66 -3.73 -4.97
N ALA A 102 -2.32 -2.67 -4.47
CA ALA A 102 -3.35 -1.94 -5.23
C ALA A 102 -2.75 -1.23 -6.45
N THR A 103 -1.56 -0.65 -6.31
CA THR A 103 -0.84 0.00 -7.41
C THR A 103 -0.52 -0.97 -8.54
N ALA A 104 0.13 -2.09 -8.22
CA ALA A 104 0.52 -3.09 -9.21
C ALA A 104 -0.71 -3.70 -9.89
N TYR A 105 -1.75 -4.00 -9.11
CA TYR A 105 -3.02 -4.51 -9.65
C TYR A 105 -3.65 -3.51 -10.64
N LEU A 106 -3.81 -2.24 -10.24
CA LEU A 106 -4.41 -1.22 -11.11
C LEU A 106 -3.58 -0.98 -12.35
N TYR A 107 -2.27 -0.86 -12.21
CA TYR A 107 -1.36 -0.55 -13.31
C TYR A 107 -1.41 -1.60 -14.42
N VAL A 108 -1.38 -2.88 -14.03
CA VAL A 108 -1.48 -4.01 -14.96
C VAL A 108 -2.87 -4.08 -15.57
N ASN A 109 -3.93 -4.14 -14.74
CA ASN A 109 -5.26 -4.54 -15.18
C ASN A 109 -6.17 -3.38 -15.65
N LYS A 110 -5.82 -2.10 -15.38
CA LYS A 110 -6.72 -0.92 -15.49
C LYS A 110 -8.10 -1.11 -14.86
N ASP A 111 -8.19 -1.94 -13.83
CA ASP A 111 -9.46 -2.33 -13.23
C ASP A 111 -9.69 -1.58 -11.91
N PHE A 112 -10.24 -0.37 -12.02
CA PHE A 112 -10.69 0.43 -10.88
C PHE A 112 -11.87 -0.21 -10.14
N GLU A 113 -12.72 -0.97 -10.83
CA GLU A 113 -13.92 -1.55 -10.24
C GLU A 113 -13.57 -2.59 -9.18
N ALA A 114 -12.55 -3.41 -9.43
CA ALA A 114 -12.05 -4.36 -8.45
C ALA A 114 -11.56 -3.67 -7.16
N ILE A 115 -10.88 -2.52 -7.25
CA ILE A 115 -10.45 -1.77 -6.06
C ILE A 115 -11.65 -1.11 -5.36
N LEU A 116 -12.55 -0.48 -6.13
CA LEU A 116 -13.75 0.14 -5.59
C LEU A 116 -14.65 -0.86 -4.87
N SER A 117 -14.67 -2.12 -5.31
CA SER A 117 -15.41 -3.19 -4.63
C SER A 117 -14.93 -3.49 -3.21
N GLN A 118 -13.69 -3.09 -2.88
CA GLN A 118 -13.12 -3.21 -1.53
C GLN A 118 -13.51 -2.00 -0.68
N LYS A 119 -14.81 -1.92 -0.37
CA LYS A 119 -15.44 -0.75 0.24
C LYS A 119 -14.78 -0.27 1.53
N ASP A 120 -14.39 -1.20 2.41
CA ASP A 120 -13.71 -0.86 3.67
C ASP A 120 -12.34 -0.21 3.42
N PHE A 121 -11.58 -0.72 2.44
CA PHE A 121 -10.31 -0.11 2.03
C PHE A 121 -10.54 1.28 1.44
N VAL A 122 -11.52 1.44 0.53
CA VAL A 122 -11.88 2.75 -0.02
C VAL A 122 -12.23 3.72 1.11
N TYR A 123 -13.01 3.27 2.09
CA TYR A 123 -13.45 4.11 3.21
C TYR A 123 -12.27 4.54 4.09
N ALA A 124 -11.33 3.63 4.32
CA ALA A 124 -10.17 3.89 5.15
C ALA A 124 -9.18 4.87 4.50
N VAL A 125 -8.91 4.73 3.20
CA VAL A 125 -7.95 5.62 2.52
C VAL A 125 -8.53 6.99 2.17
N THR A 126 -9.85 7.15 2.26
CA THR A 126 -10.53 8.41 1.96
C THR A 126 -11.05 9.15 3.19
N GLY A 127 -10.99 8.52 4.37
CA GLY A 127 -11.59 9.04 5.60
C GLY A 127 -13.11 8.87 5.69
N LEU A 128 -13.75 8.24 4.69
CA LEU A 128 -15.19 7.98 4.73
C LEU A 128 -15.59 7.02 5.85
N ALA A 129 -14.65 6.24 6.40
CA ALA A 129 -14.90 5.41 7.57
C ALA A 129 -15.40 6.21 8.80
N LEU A 130 -15.08 7.51 8.86
CA LEU A 130 -15.46 8.44 9.94
C LEU A 130 -16.49 9.49 9.47
N SER A 131 -17.00 9.38 8.24
CA SER A 131 -17.93 10.37 7.68
C SER A 131 -19.39 9.97 7.90
N PRO A 132 -20.29 10.92 8.25
CA PRO A 132 -21.70 10.63 8.40
C PRO A 132 -22.41 10.43 7.05
N ASN A 133 -21.82 10.95 5.95
CA ASN A 133 -22.35 10.87 4.58
C ASN A 133 -21.57 9.86 3.72
N ALA A 134 -20.98 8.84 4.36
CA ALA A 134 -20.04 7.92 3.71
C ALA A 134 -20.61 7.26 2.44
N GLU A 135 -21.86 6.82 2.47
CA GLU A 135 -22.49 6.12 1.35
C GLU A 135 -22.66 7.00 0.11
N ASP A 136 -23.16 8.22 0.30
CA ASP A 136 -23.38 9.17 -0.81
C ASP A 136 -22.05 9.60 -1.43
N LEU A 137 -21.04 9.84 -0.60
CA LEU A 137 -19.70 10.19 -1.05
C LEU A 137 -19.01 9.02 -1.76
N TYR A 138 -19.17 7.80 -1.26
CA TYR A 138 -18.68 6.59 -1.93
C TYR A 138 -19.34 6.39 -3.30
N ASN A 139 -20.66 6.56 -3.40
CA ASN A 139 -21.37 6.46 -4.67
C ASN A 139 -20.94 7.55 -5.66
N TYR A 140 -20.72 8.78 -5.17
CA TYR A 140 -20.13 9.84 -5.97
C TYR A 140 -18.73 9.46 -6.48
N LEU A 141 -17.83 9.03 -5.60
CA LEU A 141 -16.47 8.59 -5.94
C LEU A 141 -16.51 7.48 -6.99
N ARG A 142 -17.26 6.41 -6.73
CA ARG A 142 -17.38 5.26 -7.64
C ARG A 142 -17.84 5.70 -9.03
N ASN A 143 -18.92 6.48 -9.11
CA ASN A 143 -19.47 6.92 -10.39
C ASN A 143 -18.52 7.86 -11.13
N TYR A 144 -17.87 8.79 -10.42
CA TYR A 144 -16.88 9.68 -11.01
C TYR A 144 -15.69 8.90 -11.53
N THR A 145 -15.07 8.05 -10.69
CA THR A 145 -13.88 7.27 -11.04
C THR A 145 -14.14 6.35 -12.24
N LEU A 146 -15.29 5.66 -12.30
CA LEU A 146 -15.59 4.81 -13.44
C LEU A 146 -15.83 5.60 -14.74
N LYS A 147 -16.36 6.82 -14.64
CA LYS A 147 -16.55 7.71 -15.79
C LYS A 147 -15.24 8.32 -16.29
N THR A 148 -14.29 8.60 -15.40
CA THR A 148 -13.01 9.28 -15.72
C THR A 148 -11.78 8.37 -15.60
N LYS A 149 -11.99 7.04 -15.59
CA LYS A 149 -10.95 6.05 -15.28
C LYS A 149 -9.69 6.17 -16.13
N ASP A 150 -9.83 6.46 -17.43
CA ASP A 150 -8.68 6.54 -18.35
C ASP A 150 -7.88 7.82 -18.10
N GLU A 151 -8.56 8.95 -17.87
CA GLU A 151 -7.92 10.22 -17.49
C GLU A 151 -7.20 10.10 -16.14
N LEU A 152 -7.84 9.46 -15.15
CA LEU A 152 -7.22 9.20 -13.85
C LEU A 152 -6.03 8.26 -13.98
N PHE A 153 -6.13 7.20 -14.78
CA PHE A 153 -5.02 6.29 -15.01
C PHE A 153 -3.81 7.03 -15.56
N GLU A 154 -3.98 7.79 -16.64
CA GLU A 154 -2.87 8.51 -17.27
C GLU A 154 -2.29 9.59 -16.35
N LYS A 155 -3.13 10.33 -15.62
CA LYS A 155 -2.69 11.33 -14.63
C LYS A 155 -1.78 10.74 -13.55
N TRP A 156 -2.05 9.52 -13.10
CA TRP A 156 -1.32 8.85 -12.01
C TRP A 156 -0.30 7.82 -12.49
N LYS A 157 -0.22 7.56 -13.80
CA LYS A 157 0.61 6.52 -14.43
C LYS A 157 2.07 6.60 -13.99
N ASP A 158 2.65 7.79 -14.05
CA ASP A 158 4.06 8.00 -13.69
C ASP A 158 4.32 7.76 -12.20
N ARG A 159 3.37 8.07 -11.33
CA ARG A 159 3.53 7.80 -9.90
C ARG A 159 3.44 6.30 -9.62
N MET A 160 2.47 5.61 -10.22
CA MET A 160 2.35 4.15 -10.12
C MET A 160 3.63 3.45 -10.61
N LYS A 161 4.16 3.89 -11.77
CA LYS A 161 5.43 3.42 -12.34
C LYS A 161 6.60 3.54 -11.34
N ARG A 162 6.76 4.70 -10.71
CA ARG A 162 7.78 4.93 -9.68
C ARG A 162 7.61 4.02 -8.47
N VAL A 163 6.39 3.84 -8.01
CA VAL A 163 6.07 2.97 -6.86
C VAL A 163 6.44 1.52 -7.17
N ILE A 164 6.06 1.00 -8.34
CA ILE A 164 6.36 -0.38 -8.74
C ILE A 164 7.88 -0.59 -8.84
N ALA A 165 8.58 0.31 -9.54
CA ALA A 165 10.03 0.23 -9.68
C ALA A 165 10.77 0.30 -8.33
N THR A 166 10.35 1.20 -7.44
CA THR A 166 10.94 1.32 -6.10
C THR A 166 10.73 0.05 -5.27
N ASN A 167 9.53 -0.53 -5.30
CA ASN A 167 9.24 -1.77 -4.56
C ASN A 167 10.00 -2.97 -5.13
N PHE A 168 10.21 -3.02 -6.45
CA PHE A 168 11.06 -4.04 -7.05
C PHE A 168 12.49 -3.98 -6.49
N VAL A 169 13.11 -2.79 -6.49
CA VAL A 169 14.45 -2.59 -5.91
C VAL A 169 14.47 -2.91 -4.42
N ARG A 170 13.41 -2.59 -3.68
CA ARG A 170 13.28 -2.93 -2.26
C ARG A 170 13.31 -4.44 -2.03
N GLU A 171 12.62 -5.22 -2.85
CA GLU A 171 12.66 -6.69 -2.79
C GLU A 171 14.03 -7.25 -3.18
N LEU A 172 14.73 -6.64 -4.15
CA LEU A 172 16.12 -7.01 -4.46
C LEU A 172 17.04 -6.74 -3.26
N TYR A 173 16.92 -5.58 -2.60
CA TYR A 173 17.69 -5.27 -1.41
C TYR A 173 17.45 -6.31 -0.31
N TRP A 174 16.20 -6.67 -0.02
CA TRP A 174 15.90 -7.69 0.98
C TRP A 174 16.45 -9.07 0.62
N LEU A 175 16.46 -9.41 -0.67
CA LEU A 175 16.94 -10.71 -1.14
C LEU A 175 18.46 -10.83 -1.12
N TYR A 176 19.17 -9.77 -1.53
CA TYR A 176 20.62 -9.81 -1.70
C TYR A 176 21.41 -9.16 -0.56
N GLY A 177 20.77 -8.33 0.28
CA GLY A 177 21.40 -7.57 1.36
C GLY A 177 22.26 -6.38 0.88
N ASP A 178 22.83 -6.47 -0.32
CA ASP A 178 23.74 -5.48 -0.90
C ASP A 178 23.40 -5.13 -2.35
N LYS A 179 23.98 -4.02 -2.84
CA LYS A 179 23.76 -3.52 -4.20
C LYS A 179 24.15 -4.54 -5.26
N VAL A 180 23.14 -5.00 -6.01
CA VAL A 180 23.36 -5.77 -7.23
C VAL A 180 23.73 -4.81 -8.36
N PRO A 181 24.89 -4.97 -9.02
CA PRO A 181 25.26 -4.13 -10.16
C PRO A 181 24.22 -4.18 -11.28
N ILE A 182 23.95 -3.06 -11.95
CA ILE A 182 22.88 -2.93 -12.94
C ILE A 182 22.96 -4.00 -14.06
N GLU A 183 24.15 -4.30 -14.57
CA GLU A 183 24.32 -5.31 -15.62
C GLU A 183 23.95 -6.72 -15.13
N LYS A 184 24.24 -7.04 -13.86
CA LYS A 184 23.80 -8.28 -13.23
C LYS A 184 22.29 -8.26 -13.00
N ALA A 185 21.71 -7.13 -12.58
CA ALA A 185 20.26 -7.00 -12.40
C ALA A 185 19.50 -7.20 -13.71
N LYS A 186 19.94 -6.58 -14.82
CA LYS A 186 19.37 -6.77 -16.17
C LYS A 186 19.40 -8.24 -16.61
N SER A 187 20.51 -8.93 -16.35
CA SER A 187 20.65 -10.35 -16.72
C SER A 187 19.75 -11.27 -15.88
N LEU A 188 19.56 -10.99 -14.59
CA LEU A 188 18.76 -11.83 -13.70
C LEU A 188 17.25 -11.53 -13.80
N TYR A 189 16.92 -10.29 -14.12
CA TYR A 189 15.54 -9.79 -14.15
C TYR A 189 15.26 -9.11 -15.48
N PRO A 190 15.20 -9.87 -16.61
CA PRO A 190 14.76 -9.33 -17.89
C PRO A 190 13.29 -8.90 -17.83
N LEU A 191 12.82 -8.23 -18.88
CA LEU A 191 11.45 -7.69 -18.97
C LEU A 191 10.39 -8.74 -18.63
N GLU A 192 10.54 -9.96 -19.12
CA GLU A 192 9.59 -11.06 -18.91
C GLU A 192 9.50 -11.46 -17.43
N VAL A 193 10.61 -11.37 -16.70
CA VAL A 193 10.64 -11.65 -15.25
C VAL A 193 9.96 -10.53 -14.48
N LEU A 194 10.22 -9.26 -14.83
CA LEU A 194 9.50 -8.13 -14.21
C LEU A 194 8.00 -8.20 -14.54
N TYR A 195 7.67 -8.55 -15.78
CA TYR A 195 6.29 -8.73 -16.26
C TYR A 195 5.54 -9.79 -15.47
N HIS A 196 6.16 -10.94 -15.23
CA HIS A 196 5.58 -11.96 -14.37
C HIS A 196 5.48 -11.49 -12.91
N TRP A 197 6.54 -10.87 -12.38
CA TRP A 197 6.60 -10.42 -10.99
C TRP A 197 5.48 -9.41 -10.67
N VAL A 198 5.27 -8.38 -11.50
CA VAL A 198 4.27 -7.34 -11.21
C VAL A 198 2.84 -7.89 -11.22
N GLN A 199 2.55 -8.88 -12.08
CA GLN A 199 1.25 -9.54 -12.13
C GLN A 199 0.98 -10.36 -10.87
N VAL A 200 2.00 -11.05 -10.35
CA VAL A 200 1.87 -11.86 -9.13
C VAL A 200 1.78 -10.98 -7.88
N ARG A 201 2.52 -9.86 -7.84
CA ARG A 201 2.55 -8.98 -6.66
C ARG A 201 1.36 -8.04 -6.53
N GLY A 202 0.53 -7.93 -7.57
CA GLY A 202 -0.72 -7.15 -7.58
C GLY A 202 -1.85 -7.74 -6.72
N GLY A 203 -1.59 -8.08 -5.46
CA GLY A 203 -2.63 -8.53 -4.52
C GLY A 203 -3.09 -9.98 -4.68
N ALA A 204 -2.34 -10.82 -5.41
CA ALA A 204 -2.65 -12.24 -5.51
C ALA A 204 -2.19 -13.01 -4.26
N VAL A 205 -3.01 -13.96 -3.80
CA VAL A 205 -2.65 -14.93 -2.76
C VAL A 205 -2.69 -16.32 -3.39
N GLY A 206 -1.50 -16.85 -3.71
CA GLY A 206 -1.40 -18.03 -4.57
C GLY A 206 -2.00 -17.75 -5.95
N ARG A 207 -3.12 -18.41 -6.28
CA ARG A 207 -3.87 -18.16 -7.53
C ARG A 207 -5.10 -17.27 -7.34
N VAL A 208 -5.50 -16.99 -6.11
CA VAL A 208 -6.67 -16.14 -5.83
C VAL A 208 -6.28 -14.70 -6.18
N GLY A 209 -7.10 -14.03 -6.98
CA GLY A 209 -6.85 -12.65 -7.45
C GLY A 209 -5.83 -12.54 -8.59
N LEU A 210 -5.12 -13.62 -8.94
CA LEU A 210 -4.13 -13.60 -10.02
C LEU A 210 -4.82 -13.51 -11.40
N ARG A 211 -4.51 -12.46 -12.15
CA ARG A 211 -4.89 -12.30 -13.57
C ARG A 211 -3.62 -12.37 -14.41
N ILE A 212 -3.48 -13.44 -15.19
CA ILE A 212 -2.30 -13.68 -16.02
C ILE A 212 -2.58 -13.15 -17.42
N HIS A 213 -1.79 -12.16 -17.83
CA HIS A 213 -1.68 -11.67 -19.19
C HIS A 213 -0.51 -12.38 -19.89
N ARG A 214 -0.77 -12.90 -21.09
CA ARG A 214 0.26 -13.54 -21.92
C ARG A 214 1.23 -12.49 -22.45
N LEU A 215 2.44 -12.92 -22.80
CA LEU A 215 3.41 -12.03 -23.47
C LEU A 215 2.94 -11.55 -24.85
N THR A 216 1.97 -12.24 -25.44
CA THR A 216 1.33 -11.85 -26.71
C THR A 216 0.32 -10.70 -26.55
N GLU A 217 -0.06 -10.34 -25.32
CA GLU A 217 -0.93 -9.19 -25.02
C GLU A 217 -0.07 -7.93 -24.98
N THR A 218 0.14 -7.34 -26.17
CA THR A 218 1.13 -6.28 -26.38
C THR A 218 0.82 -5.01 -25.59
N ASP A 219 -0.45 -4.70 -25.34
CA ASP A 219 -0.86 -3.49 -24.61
C ASP A 219 -0.46 -3.53 -23.12
N VAL A 220 -0.54 -4.70 -22.48
CA VAL A 220 -0.10 -4.88 -21.10
C VAL A 220 1.41 -4.97 -21.05
N LEU A 221 2.03 -5.69 -22.00
CA LEU A 221 3.49 -5.81 -22.09
C LEU A 221 4.16 -4.44 -22.29
N GLU A 222 3.68 -3.62 -23.22
CA GLU A 222 4.20 -2.27 -23.47
C GLU A 222 4.11 -1.39 -22.23
N ARG A 223 3.01 -1.48 -21.50
CA ARG A 223 2.84 -0.71 -20.27
C ARG A 223 3.80 -1.13 -19.17
N VAL A 224 3.99 -2.43 -18.96
CA VAL A 224 4.97 -2.91 -17.99
C VAL A 224 6.40 -2.62 -18.46
N LYS A 225 6.64 -2.59 -19.78
CA LYS A 225 7.91 -2.15 -20.35
C LYS A 225 8.23 -0.71 -19.95
N GLU A 226 7.25 0.20 -19.88
CA GLU A 226 7.49 1.55 -19.34
C GLU A 226 8.07 1.52 -17.91
N VAL A 227 7.59 0.60 -17.05
CA VAL A 227 8.13 0.40 -15.70
C VAL A 227 9.53 -0.17 -15.75
N TYR A 228 9.78 -1.14 -16.62
CA TYR A 228 11.09 -1.75 -16.81
C TYR A 228 12.13 -0.72 -17.26
N ASP A 229 11.81 0.06 -18.29
CA ASP A 229 12.70 1.10 -18.81
C ASP A 229 13.00 2.13 -17.72
N TYR A 230 11.96 2.63 -17.02
CA TYR A 230 12.13 3.56 -15.91
C TYR A 230 13.00 2.98 -14.78
N LEU A 231 12.76 1.72 -14.41
CA LEU A 231 13.53 1.00 -13.39
C LEU A 231 15.01 0.94 -13.78
N MET A 232 15.32 0.56 -15.02
CA MET A 232 16.70 0.38 -15.47
C MET A 232 17.42 1.72 -15.63
N GLU A 233 16.73 2.75 -16.14
CA GLU A 233 17.29 4.11 -16.27
C GLU A 233 17.59 4.76 -14.91
N ASN A 234 16.81 4.43 -13.88
CA ASN A 234 16.90 5.06 -12.56
C ASN A 234 17.44 4.10 -11.49
N TYR A 235 17.97 2.94 -11.88
CA TYR A 235 18.25 1.82 -10.97
C TYR A 235 19.14 2.21 -9.79
N ASP A 236 20.25 2.92 -10.07
CA ASP A 236 21.20 3.32 -9.04
C ASP A 236 20.60 4.31 -8.05
N VAL A 237 19.85 5.30 -8.55
CA VAL A 237 19.16 6.32 -7.72
C VAL A 237 18.08 5.66 -6.85
N LEU A 238 17.31 4.74 -7.42
CA LEU A 238 16.30 3.97 -6.68
C LEU A 238 16.97 3.11 -5.60
N TRP A 239 18.10 2.47 -5.91
CA TRP A 239 18.85 1.67 -4.94
C TRP A 239 19.37 2.49 -3.77
N GLU A 240 19.97 3.65 -4.04
CA GLU A 240 20.48 4.56 -3.00
C GLU A 240 19.37 5.08 -2.10
N LYS A 241 18.19 5.37 -2.68
CA LYS A 241 17.01 5.72 -1.90
C LYS A 241 16.57 4.56 -1.00
N VAL A 242 16.45 3.36 -1.55
CA VAL A 242 16.00 2.16 -0.82
C VAL A 242 16.96 1.79 0.30
N ILE A 243 18.28 1.79 0.06
CA ILE A 243 19.25 1.40 1.09
C ILE A 243 19.26 2.37 2.26
N LYS A 244 19.09 3.68 2.01
CA LYS A 244 18.95 4.68 3.05
C LYS A 244 17.71 4.41 3.90
N GLU A 245 16.57 4.26 3.25
CA GLU A 245 15.28 3.95 3.89
C GLU A 245 15.34 2.68 4.75
N GLN A 246 15.88 1.59 4.20
CA GLN A 246 15.87 0.29 4.87
C GLN A 246 16.88 0.21 6.02
N ARG A 247 18.05 0.84 5.90
CA ARG A 247 19.01 0.94 7.01
C ARG A 247 18.48 1.78 8.17
N GLU A 248 17.73 2.85 7.87
CA GLU A 248 17.04 3.64 8.89
C GLU A 248 16.00 2.81 9.65
N ILE A 249 15.30 1.88 8.97
CA ILE A 249 14.37 0.93 9.61
C ILE A 249 15.12 -0.12 10.44
N GLU A 250 16.16 -0.74 9.88
CA GLU A 250 16.94 -1.80 10.54
C GLU A 250 17.63 -1.32 11.83
N ALA A 251 18.14 -0.08 11.83
CA ALA A 251 18.80 0.51 12.99
C ALA A 251 17.86 0.69 14.20
N LYS A 252 16.54 0.67 13.99
CA LYS A 252 15.53 0.98 15.02
C LYS A 252 15.08 -0.24 15.83
N GLU A 253 15.89 -1.31 15.96
CA GLU A 253 15.60 -2.58 16.68
C GLU A 253 14.39 -2.53 17.63
N TRP A 254 13.19 -2.83 17.11
CA TRP A 254 11.96 -2.72 17.89
C TRP A 254 11.86 -3.87 18.89
N LYS A 255 12.16 -3.57 20.17
CA LYS A 255 12.04 -4.51 21.30
C LYS A 255 10.60 -5.04 21.50
N VAL A 256 9.59 -4.31 21.01
CA VAL A 256 8.16 -4.63 21.14
C VAL A 256 7.77 -5.94 20.43
N ARG A 257 8.59 -6.43 19.48
CA ARG A 257 8.28 -7.67 18.73
C ARG A 257 8.22 -8.94 19.58
N ARG A 258 8.74 -8.94 20.81
CA ARG A 258 8.79 -10.13 21.66
C ARG A 258 7.60 -10.30 22.62
N GLU A 259 6.74 -9.30 22.76
CA GLU A 259 5.69 -9.28 23.81
C GLU A 259 4.25 -9.26 23.27
N ILE A 260 4.02 -9.65 22.02
CA ILE A 260 2.66 -9.72 21.47
C ILE A 260 2.10 -11.11 21.78
N GLU A 261 1.40 -11.23 22.91
CA GLU A 261 0.52 -12.37 23.21
C GLU A 261 -0.61 -12.42 22.17
N VAL A 262 -0.78 -13.60 21.56
CA VAL A 262 -1.93 -13.92 20.69
C VAL A 262 -3.20 -14.02 21.52
#